data_AF-A0A1Q4BRC4-F1
#
_entry.id   AF-A0A1Q4BRC4-F1
#
_cell.length_a   1.000
_cell.length_b   1.000
_cell.length_c   1.000
_cell.angle_alpha   90.00
_cell.angle_beta   90.00
_cell.angle_gamma   90.00
#
_symmetry.space_group_name_H-M   'P 1'
#
loop_
_entity.id
_entity.type
_entity.pdbx_description
1 polymer ?
#
loop_
_entity_poly.entity_id
_entity_poly.type
_entity_poly.pdbx_seq_one_letter_code
_entity_poly.pdbx_strand_id
1 'polypeptide(L)'
;MTTQDLVSMFTQIAVAQDNALLEGETAKFNRLYERMKEVSDELKGRTGDQRGALMALYGHPNMQVRLKAAIHTLALAPVEARQALEIIASSKWFPQAGDAGMCLFGLDDGTFKPT
;
A
#
# COMPACT_ATOMS: atom_id res chain seq x y z
N MET A 1 19.64 -7.71 2.94
CA MET A 1 18.42 -7.63 2.12
C MET A 1 18.48 -6.38 1.27
N THR A 2 18.42 -6.52 -0.05
CA THR A 2 18.46 -5.40 -0.98
C THR A 2 17.11 -4.65 -0.98
N THR A 3 17.06 -3.45 -1.58
CA THR A 3 15.79 -2.74 -1.77
C THR A 3 14.82 -3.55 -2.62
N GLN A 4 15.31 -4.27 -3.62
CA GLN A 4 14.49 -5.13 -4.47
C GLN A 4 13.92 -6.34 -3.69
N ASP A 5 14.70 -6.91 -2.77
CA ASP A 5 14.21 -7.98 -1.90
C ASP A 5 13.06 -7.50 -1.02
N LEU A 6 13.16 -6.29 -0.47
CA LEU A 6 12.09 -5.66 0.32
C LEU A 6 10.83 -5.40 -0.51
N VAL A 7 10.98 -4.89 -1.74
CA VAL A 7 9.85 -4.67 -2.67
C VAL A 7 9.17 -6.01 -3.00
N SER A 8 9.95 -7.07 -3.23
CA SER A 8 9.42 -8.42 -3.45
C SER A 8 8.68 -8.95 -2.22
N MET A 9 9.24 -8.79 -1.02
CA MET A 9 8.57 -9.17 0.23
C MET A 9 7.28 -8.39 0.46
N PHE A 10 7.29 -7.07 0.25
CA PHE A 10 6.10 -6.23 0.34
C PHE A 10 4.99 -6.75 -0.59
N THR A 11 5.35 -7.07 -1.83
CA THR A 11 4.43 -7.60 -2.85
C THR A 11 3.82 -8.94 -2.39
N GLN A 12 4.65 -9.87 -1.93
CA GLN A 12 4.18 -11.18 -1.44
C GLN A 12 3.24 -11.04 -0.24
N ILE A 13 3.54 -10.14 0.70
CA ILE A 13 2.69 -9.87 1.86
C ILE A 13 1.35 -9.27 1.42
N ALA A 14 1.35 -8.31 0.49
CA ALA A 14 0.13 -7.72 -0.05
C ALA A 14 -0.75 -8.73 -0.79
N VAL A 15 -0.17 -9.64 -1.59
CA VAL A 15 -0.90 -10.75 -2.21
C VAL A 15 -1.50 -11.68 -1.15
N ALA A 16 -0.74 -12.00 -0.10
CA ALA A 16 -1.24 -12.82 0.99
C ALA A 16 -2.37 -12.13 1.80
N GLN A 17 -2.33 -10.80 1.92
CA GLN A 17 -3.42 -10.02 2.51
C GLN A 17 -4.70 -10.11 1.67
N ASP A 18 -4.57 -10.03 0.34
CA ASP A 18 -5.71 -10.17 -0.58
C ASP A 18 -6.39 -11.52 -0.42
N ASN A 19 -5.60 -12.61 -0.39
CA ASN A 19 -6.11 -13.95 -0.11
C ASN A 19 -6.78 -14.04 1.27
N ALA A 20 -6.17 -13.45 2.30
CA ALA A 20 -6.76 -13.45 3.64
C ALA A 20 -8.10 -12.69 3.69
N LEU A 21 -8.27 -11.61 2.90
CA LEU A 21 -9.56 -10.92 2.77
C LEU A 21 -10.61 -11.79 2.09
N LEU A 22 -10.24 -12.48 1.00
CA LEU A 22 -11.13 -13.39 0.28
C LEU A 22 -11.59 -14.57 1.16
N GLU A 23 -10.71 -15.07 2.02
CA GLU A 23 -10.99 -16.16 2.96
C GLU A 23 -11.66 -15.69 4.27
N GLY A 24 -11.81 -14.37 4.47
CA GLY A 24 -12.37 -13.81 5.70
C GLY A 24 -11.44 -13.92 6.93
N GLU A 25 -10.15 -14.16 6.73
CA GLU A 25 -9.16 -14.38 7.78
C GLU A 25 -8.60 -13.06 8.35
N THR A 26 -9.45 -12.25 8.99
CA THR A 26 -9.09 -10.92 9.54
C THR A 26 -7.86 -10.94 10.45
N ALA A 27 -7.70 -11.97 11.29
CA ALA A 27 -6.54 -12.10 12.17
C ALA A 27 -5.23 -12.28 11.40
N LYS A 28 -5.25 -13.05 10.31
CA LYS A 28 -4.09 -13.23 9.43
C LYS A 28 -3.79 -11.97 8.65
N PHE A 29 -4.83 -11.31 8.12
CA PHE A 29 -4.70 -10.01 7.47
C PHE A 29 -3.95 -9.00 8.37
N ASN A 30 -4.37 -8.85 9.63
CA ASN A 30 -3.75 -7.93 10.57
C ASN A 30 -2.27 -8.27 10.84
N ARG A 31 -1.94 -9.55 11.03
CA ARG A 31 -0.53 -9.99 11.20
C ARG A 31 0.31 -9.71 9.96
N LEU A 32 -0.25 -9.89 8.77
CA LEU A 32 0.42 -9.57 7.52
C LEU A 32 0.58 -8.05 7.36
N TYR A 33 -0.38 -7.25 7.81
CA TYR A 33 -0.29 -5.79 7.78
C TYR A 33 0.85 -5.26 8.66
N GLU A 34 1.03 -5.79 9.87
CA GLU A 34 2.18 -5.39 10.70
C GLU A 34 3.52 -5.74 10.04
N ARG A 35 3.64 -6.93 9.45
CA ARG A 35 4.84 -7.32 8.68
C ARG A 35 5.09 -6.42 7.46
N MET A 36 4.02 -5.99 6.79
CA MET A 36 4.13 -5.04 5.69
C MET A 36 4.66 -3.69 6.16
N LYS A 37 4.20 -3.21 7.33
CA LYS A 37 4.72 -1.99 7.94
C LYS A 37 6.20 -2.12 8.30
N GLU A 38 6.63 -3.25 8.87
CA GLU A 38 8.06 -3.51 9.14
C GLU A 38 8.92 -3.38 7.87
N VAL A 39 8.45 -3.94 6.74
CA VAL A 39 9.13 -3.81 5.44
C VAL A 39 9.17 -2.36 4.96
N SER A 40 8.06 -1.63 5.10
CA SER A 40 7.98 -0.22 4.74
C SER A 40 8.87 0.67 5.61
N ASP A 41 8.97 0.38 6.91
CA ASP A 41 9.77 1.13 7.87
C ASP A 41 11.27 0.87 7.65
N GLU A 42 11.65 -0.35 7.30
CA GLU A 42 13.00 -0.67 6.85
C GLU A 42 13.37 0.08 5.55
N LEU A 43 12.44 0.19 4.58
CA LEU A 43 12.65 1.01 3.38
C LEU A 43 12.81 2.50 3.74
N LYS A 44 11.97 2.99 4.66
CA LYS A 44 12.01 4.37 5.17
C LYS A 44 13.33 4.69 5.87
N GLY A 45 13.87 3.77 6.65
CA GLY A 45 15.12 3.94 7.41
C GLY A 45 16.38 3.97 6.55
N ARG A 46 16.30 3.62 5.26
CA ARG A 46 17.44 3.65 4.34
C ARG A 46 17.74 5.05 3.84
N THR A 47 18.98 5.27 3.45
CA THR A 47 19.43 6.55 2.86
C THR A 47 18.55 6.94 1.68
N GLY A 48 17.99 8.16 1.76
CA GLY A 48 17.12 8.73 0.73
C GLY A 48 15.67 8.24 0.76
N ASP A 49 15.24 7.52 1.81
CA ASP A 49 13.91 6.92 1.93
C ASP A 49 13.55 6.05 0.72
N GLN A 50 13.84 4.76 0.83
CA GLN A 50 13.70 3.82 -0.29
C GLN A 50 12.24 3.38 -0.51
N ARG A 51 11.26 3.95 0.20
CA ARG A 51 9.83 3.66 -0.07
C ARG A 51 9.43 4.05 -1.48
N GLY A 52 10.11 5.00 -2.12
CA GLY A 52 9.91 5.35 -3.53
C GLY A 52 10.02 4.15 -4.49
N ALA A 53 10.77 3.10 -4.13
CA ALA A 53 10.84 1.87 -4.92
C ALA A 53 9.48 1.15 -5.05
N LEU A 54 8.56 1.35 -4.11
CA LEU A 54 7.22 0.77 -4.14
C LEU A 54 6.32 1.39 -5.22
N MET A 55 6.66 2.56 -5.76
CA MET A 55 5.88 3.19 -6.85
C MET A 55 5.83 2.32 -8.10
N ALA A 56 6.85 1.48 -8.33
CA ALA A 56 6.86 0.50 -9.42
C ALA A 56 5.68 -0.49 -9.35
N LEU A 57 5.05 -0.64 -8.18
CA LEU A 57 3.95 -1.57 -7.93
C LEU A 57 2.57 -1.00 -8.28
N TYR A 58 2.44 0.28 -8.67
CA TYR A 58 1.15 0.87 -9.03
C TYR A 58 0.48 0.18 -10.22
N GLY A 59 1.26 -0.44 -11.11
CA GLY A 59 0.78 -1.23 -12.24
C GLY A 59 0.56 -2.72 -11.95
N HIS A 60 0.88 -3.21 -10.75
CA HIS A 60 0.89 -4.64 -10.43
C HIS A 60 -0.49 -5.29 -10.65
N PRO A 61 -0.64 -6.52 -11.18
CA PRO A 61 -1.98 -7.09 -11.48
C PRO A 61 -2.90 -7.26 -10.27
N ASN A 62 -2.35 -7.41 -9.06
CA ASN A 62 -3.13 -7.54 -7.82
C ASN A 62 -3.52 -6.16 -7.24
N MET A 63 -4.81 -5.96 -6.96
CA MET A 63 -5.36 -4.67 -6.49
C MET A 63 -4.89 -4.29 -5.08
N GLN A 64 -4.75 -5.26 -4.17
CA GLN A 64 -4.24 -5.03 -2.83
C GLN A 64 -2.78 -4.54 -2.85
N VAL A 65 -1.97 -5.08 -3.78
CA VAL A 65 -0.58 -4.61 -3.99
C VAL A 65 -0.56 -3.15 -4.41
N ARG A 66 -1.39 -2.75 -5.39
CA ARG A 66 -1.47 -1.35 -5.85
C ARG A 66 -1.87 -0.41 -4.71
N LEU A 67 -2.92 -0.79 -3.98
CA LEU A 67 -3.47 0.00 -2.87
C LEU A 67 -2.42 0.23 -1.79
N LYS A 68 -1.78 -0.83 -1.31
CA LYS A 68 -0.79 -0.70 -0.24
C LYS A 68 0.47 0.02 -0.70
N ALA A 69 0.91 -0.19 -1.94
CA ALA A 69 2.00 0.60 -2.50
C ALA A 69 1.69 2.10 -2.52
N ALA A 70 0.50 2.49 -2.98
CA ALA A 70 0.07 3.89 -3.00
C ALA A 70 0.05 4.50 -1.58
N ILE A 71 -0.62 3.85 -0.62
CA ILE A 71 -0.70 4.33 0.77
C ILE A 71 0.69 4.54 1.39
N HIS A 72 1.60 3.59 1.22
CA HIS A 72 2.94 3.63 1.84
C HIS A 72 3.91 4.63 1.18
N THR A 73 3.53 5.20 0.04
CA THR A 73 4.36 6.16 -0.72
C THR A 73 3.80 7.57 -0.72
N LEU A 74 2.63 7.80 -0.10
CA LEU A 74 1.98 9.11 -0.03
C LEU A 74 2.87 10.23 0.54
N ALA A 75 3.77 9.92 1.48
CA ALA A 75 4.69 10.90 2.05
C ALA A 75 5.80 11.34 1.09
N LEU A 76 6.16 10.49 0.12
CA LEU A 76 7.27 10.72 -0.82
C LEU A 76 6.79 11.23 -2.17
N ALA A 77 5.70 10.66 -2.65
CA ALA A 77 5.14 10.91 -3.98
C ALA A 77 3.63 11.21 -3.84
N PRO A 78 3.25 12.31 -3.16
CA PRO A 78 1.85 12.58 -2.82
C PRO A 78 0.96 12.71 -4.04
N VAL A 79 1.48 13.24 -5.16
CA VAL A 79 0.71 13.42 -6.39
C VAL A 79 0.45 12.06 -7.06
N GLU A 80 1.50 11.28 -7.26
CA GLU A 80 1.44 9.98 -7.95
C GLU A 80 0.68 8.95 -7.12
N ALA A 81 0.91 8.91 -5.80
CA ALA A 81 0.20 8.03 -4.89
C ALA A 81 -1.28 8.38 -4.81
N ARG A 82 -1.63 9.66 -4.75
CA ARG A 82 -3.03 10.10 -4.78
C ARG A 82 -3.70 9.69 -6.09
N GLN A 83 -3.05 9.91 -7.24
CA GLN A 83 -3.59 9.50 -8.54
C GLN A 83 -3.82 7.98 -8.60
N ALA A 84 -2.90 7.18 -8.06
CA ALA A 84 -3.08 5.73 -7.96
C ALA A 84 -4.31 5.36 -7.11
N LEU A 85 -4.52 6.03 -5.97
CA LEU A 85 -5.71 5.84 -5.13
C LEU A 85 -7.01 6.24 -5.84
N GLU A 86 -7.02 7.34 -6.59
CA GLU A 86 -8.18 7.79 -7.38
C GLU A 86 -8.54 6.77 -8.48
N ILE A 87 -7.53 6.19 -9.14
CA ILE A 87 -7.74 5.09 -10.11
C ILE A 87 -8.33 3.86 -9.43
N ILE A 88 -7.84 3.49 -8.23
CA ILE A 88 -8.38 2.35 -7.48
C ILE A 88 -9.82 2.61 -7.04
N ALA A 89 -10.10 3.78 -6.47
CA ALA A 89 -11.44 4.17 -6.03
C ALA A 89 -12.45 4.17 -7.19
N SER A 90 -12.05 4.72 -8.35
CA SER A 90 -12.91 4.77 -9.54
C SER A 90 -13.13 3.41 -10.20
N SER A 91 -12.25 2.42 -9.97
CA SER A 91 -12.36 1.06 -10.52
C SER A 91 -13.57 0.28 -10.01
N LYS A 92 -14.14 0.67 -8.84
CA LYS A 92 -15.20 -0.07 -8.13
C LYS A 92 -14.82 -1.51 -7.78
N TRP A 93 -13.52 -1.82 -7.74
CA TRP A 93 -13.02 -3.11 -7.27
C TRP A 93 -13.07 -3.18 -5.75
N PHE A 94 -14.15 -3.72 -5.19
CA PHE A 94 -14.30 -3.85 -3.74
C PHE A 94 -13.60 -5.11 -3.20
N PRO A 95 -13.02 -5.05 -1.99
CA PRO A 95 -13.08 -3.95 -1.02
C PRO A 95 -12.08 -2.81 -1.23
N GLN A 96 -11.06 -2.96 -2.08
CA GLN A 96 -9.94 -2.01 -2.21
C GLN A 96 -10.36 -0.60 -2.68
N ALA A 97 -11.35 -0.49 -3.55
CA ALA A 97 -11.92 0.79 -3.97
C ALA A 97 -12.52 1.57 -2.79
N GLY A 98 -13.11 0.86 -1.82
CA GLY A 98 -13.63 1.45 -0.58
C GLY A 98 -12.51 1.96 0.32
N ASP A 99 -11.46 1.16 0.53
CA ASP A 99 -10.26 1.56 1.31
C ASP A 99 -9.60 2.80 0.66
N ALA A 100 -9.39 2.78 -0.66
CA ALA A 100 -8.85 3.93 -1.39
C ALA A 100 -9.71 5.19 -1.23
N GLY A 101 -11.04 5.06 -1.33
CA GLY A 101 -11.96 6.18 -1.12
C GLY A 101 -11.88 6.76 0.29
N MET A 102 -11.81 5.91 1.32
CA MET A 102 -11.64 6.36 2.71
C MET A 102 -10.29 7.03 2.94
N CYS A 103 -9.24 6.53 2.30
CA CYS A 103 -7.91 7.14 2.36
C CYS A 103 -7.92 8.55 1.72
N LEU A 104 -8.51 8.70 0.53
CA LEU A 104 -8.66 10.00 -0.14
C LEU A 104 -9.47 10.99 0.71
N PHE A 105 -10.58 10.54 1.29
CA PHE A 105 -11.37 11.36 2.21
C PHE A 105 -10.53 11.88 3.38
N GLY A 106 -9.76 10.99 4.03
CA GLY A 106 -8.87 11.38 5.14
C GLY A 106 -7.72 12.30 4.74
N LEU A 107 -7.28 12.26 3.47
CA LEU A 107 -6.31 13.22 2.93
C LEU A 107 -6.95 14.59 2.72
N ASP A 108 -8.19 14.62 2.20
CA ASP A 108 -8.91 15.85 1.88
C ASP A 108 -9.37 16.61 3.14
N ASP A 109 -9.80 15.88 4.18
CA ASP A 109 -10.20 16.48 5.46
C ASP A 109 -9.02 16.76 6.40
N GLY A 110 -7.83 16.25 6.07
CA GLY A 110 -6.59 16.42 6.83
C GLY A 110 -6.47 15.61 8.11
N THR A 111 -7.39 14.67 8.37
CA THR A 111 -7.32 13.72 9.51
C THR A 111 -6.23 12.68 9.31
N PHE A 112 -5.90 12.36 8.06
CA PHE A 112 -4.80 11.47 7.71
C PHE A 112 -3.63 12.26 7.12
N LYS A 113 -2.48 12.21 7.80
CA LYS A 113 -1.23 12.85 7.36
C LYS A 113 -0.16 11.79 7.15
N PRO A 114 0.21 11.49 5.89
CA PRO A 114 1.30 10.58 5.58
C PRO A 114 2.62 11.05 6.23
N THR A 115 3.44 10.11 6.71
CA THR A 115 4.75 10.40 7.33
C THR A 115 5.85 9.52 6.80
#